data_AF-W9WGT7-F1
#
_entry.id   AF-W9WGT7-F1
#
_cell.length_a   1.000
_cell.length_b   1.000
_cell.length_c   1.000
_cell.angle_alpha   90.00
_cell.angle_beta   90.00
_cell.angle_gamma   90.00
#
_symmetry.space_group_name_H-M   'P 1'
#
loop_
_entity.id
_entity.type
_entity.pdbx_description
1 polymer ?
#
loop_
_entity_poly.entity_id
_entity_poly.type
_entity_poly.pdbx_seq_one_letter_code
_entity_poly.pdbx_strand_id
1 'polypeptide(L)'
;MSTQKVVAEALGGSAGSCPYKIDKVLVESTWRPNIYIVDRYTSARGRIFLTGDAAHQSIPTGGDSMNTAVGDSFAIGGKLAAVTHGFGGRTLLDSYEYGPRPVAVRNIKRSGVHFSVHRQYIEWIPNKVKHYDAKSINSSANTPVRTKNTASK
;
A
#
# COMPACT_ATOMS: atom_id res chain seq x y z
N MET A 1 23.90 1.85 9.26
CA MET A 1 23.56 2.61 10.48
C MET A 1 23.07 1.61 11.51
N SER A 2 23.37 1.74 12.81
CA SER A 2 22.83 0.79 13.80
C SER A 2 21.35 1.07 14.07
N THR A 3 20.54 0.03 14.30
CA THR A 3 19.10 0.11 14.56
C THR A 3 18.77 1.07 15.73
N GLN A 4 19.59 1.07 16.78
CA GLN A 4 19.48 1.98 17.91
C GLN A 4 19.61 3.45 17.50
N LYS A 5 20.53 3.77 16.58
CA LYS A 5 20.70 5.14 16.10
C LYS A 5 19.50 5.59 15.26
N VAL A 6 19.01 4.71 14.37
CA VAL A 6 17.85 5.01 13.52
C VAL A 6 16.60 5.29 14.35
N VAL A 7 16.35 4.46 15.36
CA VAL A 7 15.14 4.61 16.19
C VAL A 7 15.27 5.81 17.16
N ALA A 8 16.47 6.17 17.62
CA ALA A 8 16.75 7.36 18.46
C ALA A 8 16.53 8.66 17.71
N GLU A 9 16.96 8.67 16.45
CA GLU A 9 16.70 9.79 15.54
C GLU A 9 15.21 9.86 15.18
N ALA A 10 14.55 8.73 14.91
CA ALA A 10 13.13 8.71 14.53
C ALA A 10 12.20 9.14 15.68
N LEU A 11 12.41 8.61 16.89
CA LEU A 11 11.61 8.96 18.08
C LEU A 11 11.90 10.37 18.58
N GLY A 12 13.13 10.86 18.37
CA GLY A 12 13.53 12.21 18.76
C GLY A 12 12.83 13.33 17.99
N GLY A 13 12.34 13.03 16.78
CA GLY A 13 11.54 13.96 15.98
C GLY A 13 12.15 15.37 15.89
N SER A 14 11.36 16.39 16.21
CA SER A 14 11.77 17.80 16.26
C SER A 14 12.50 18.22 17.54
N ALA A 15 12.41 17.41 18.60
CA ALA A 15 12.97 17.71 19.91
C ALA A 15 14.45 17.27 20.05
N GLY A 16 14.98 16.55 19.05
CA GLY A 16 16.32 15.97 19.09
C GLY A 16 16.31 14.53 19.62
N SER A 17 17.44 13.83 19.50
CA SER A 17 17.55 12.40 19.83
C SER A 17 16.97 12.08 21.22
N CYS A 18 16.01 11.15 21.27
CA CYS A 18 15.47 10.64 22.53
C CYS A 18 16.25 9.37 22.93
N PRO A 19 17.03 9.38 24.02
CA PRO A 19 17.76 8.19 24.43
C PRO A 19 16.79 7.15 25.02
N TYR A 20 16.87 5.91 24.53
CA TYR A 20 16.18 4.77 25.10
C TYR A 20 17.05 3.52 24.99
N LYS A 21 16.76 2.54 25.85
CA LYS A 21 17.42 1.24 25.85
C LYS A 21 16.57 0.25 25.04
N ILE A 22 17.14 -0.35 24.00
CA ILE A 22 16.53 -1.51 23.33
C ILE A 22 16.99 -2.75 24.06
N ASP A 23 16.06 -3.47 24.70
CA ASP A 23 16.38 -4.74 25.34
C ASP A 23 16.52 -5.87 24.30
N LYS A 24 15.61 -5.93 23.31
CA LYS A 24 15.64 -6.93 22.24
C LYS A 24 14.99 -6.42 20.95
N VAL A 25 15.65 -6.62 19.81
CA VAL A 25 15.06 -6.46 18.47
C VAL A 25 14.51 -7.82 18.04
N LEU A 26 13.19 -7.89 17.78
CA LEU A 26 12.55 -9.12 17.30
C LEU A 26 12.60 -9.23 15.78
N VAL A 27 12.39 -8.12 15.07
CA VAL A 27 12.44 -8.06 13.61
C VAL A 27 12.93 -6.69 13.16
N GLU A 28 13.73 -6.67 12.11
CA GLU A 28 14.11 -5.45 11.39
C GLU A 28 13.94 -5.72 9.90
N SER A 29 13.28 -4.80 9.20
CA SER A 29 13.07 -4.92 7.76
C SER A 29 13.08 -3.55 7.12
N THR A 30 13.75 -3.42 5.98
CA THR A 30 13.67 -2.22 5.15
C THR A 30 12.46 -2.33 4.22
N TRP A 31 11.50 -1.43 4.39
CA TRP A 31 10.33 -1.31 3.52
C TRP A 31 10.54 -0.19 2.50
N ARG A 32 10.12 -0.42 1.25
CA ARG A 32 10.19 0.58 0.17
C ARG A 32 8.77 0.98 -0.24
N PRO A 33 8.46 2.30 -0.32
CA PRO A 33 7.14 2.76 -0.70
C PRO A 33 6.87 2.51 -2.18
N ASN A 34 5.81 1.73 -2.43
CA ASN A 34 5.28 1.46 -3.76
C ASN A 34 3.79 1.83 -3.77
N ILE A 35 3.32 2.41 -4.88
CA ILE A 35 1.92 2.72 -5.10
C ILE A 35 1.53 2.14 -6.44
N TYR A 36 0.67 1.13 -6.42
CA TYR A 36 0.23 0.44 -7.63
C TYR A 36 -1.23 0.04 -7.52
N ILE A 37 -1.87 -0.06 -8.67
CA ILE A 37 -3.16 -0.71 -8.83
C ILE A 37 -3.14 -1.45 -10.16
N VAL A 38 -3.64 -2.67 -10.18
CA VAL A 38 -3.73 -3.46 -11.40
C VAL A 38 -4.74 -2.85 -12.37
N ASP A 39 -4.50 -3.02 -13.67
CA ASP A 39 -5.46 -2.63 -14.71
C ASP A 39 -6.69 -3.55 -14.69
N ARG A 40 -6.50 -4.83 -14.35
CA ARG A 40 -7.56 -5.83 -14.20
C ARG A 40 -7.37 -6.71 -12.98
N TYR A 41 -8.47 -7.02 -12.31
CA TYR A 41 -8.48 -7.92 -11.15
C TYR A 41 -8.68 -9.39 -11.56
N THR A 42 -9.19 -9.62 -12.77
CA THR A 42 -9.49 -10.94 -13.32
C THR A 42 -8.74 -11.21 -14.62
N SER A 43 -8.31 -12.45 -14.81
CA SER A 43 -7.79 -12.92 -16.11
C SER A 43 -8.88 -12.86 -17.19
N ALA A 44 -8.49 -12.75 -18.46
CA ALA A 44 -9.41 -12.78 -19.60
C ALA A 44 -10.33 -14.02 -19.64
N ARG A 45 -9.86 -15.17 -19.14
CA ARG A 45 -10.66 -16.41 -19.05
C ARG A 45 -11.41 -16.57 -17.72
N GLY A 46 -11.29 -15.62 -16.79
CA GLY A 46 -11.97 -15.62 -15.49
C GLY A 46 -11.57 -16.77 -14.56
N ARG A 47 -10.32 -17.23 -14.64
CA ARG A 47 -9.79 -18.34 -13.81
C ARG A 47 -8.76 -17.91 -12.78
N ILE A 48 -8.21 -16.71 -12.93
CA ILE A 48 -7.22 -16.12 -12.02
C ILE A 48 -7.79 -14.79 -11.51
N PHE A 49 -7.69 -14.58 -10.21
CA PHE A 49 -8.18 -13.41 -9.48
C PHE A 49 -7.04 -12.85 -8.64
N LEU A 50 -6.83 -11.52 -8.70
CA LEU A 50 -5.84 -10.82 -7.90
C LEU A 50 -6.52 -10.16 -6.68
N THR A 51 -5.82 -10.16 -5.55
CA THR A 51 -6.28 -9.57 -4.28
C THR A 51 -5.09 -9.04 -3.49
N GLY A 52 -5.33 -8.09 -2.59
CA GLY A 52 -4.32 -7.51 -1.70
C GLY A 52 -3.12 -6.93 -2.44
N ASP A 53 -1.92 -7.11 -1.89
CA ASP A 53 -0.66 -6.57 -2.44
C ASP A 53 -0.36 -6.99 -3.89
N ALA A 54 -0.94 -8.10 -4.37
CA ALA A 54 -0.82 -8.50 -5.77
C ALA A 54 -1.69 -7.64 -6.72
N ALA A 55 -2.75 -7.02 -6.19
CA ALA A 55 -3.67 -6.18 -6.94
C ALA A 55 -3.46 -4.67 -6.68
N HIS A 56 -3.05 -4.29 -5.48
CA HIS A 56 -2.85 -2.90 -5.11
C HIS A 56 -1.81 -2.75 -3.99
N GLN A 57 -1.05 -1.68 -4.06
CA GLN A 57 -0.09 -1.31 -3.01
C GLN A 57 -0.29 0.16 -2.66
N SER A 58 -0.19 0.49 -1.37
CA SER A 58 -0.35 1.86 -0.89
C SER A 58 0.74 2.23 0.10
N ILE A 59 0.82 3.53 0.40
CA ILE A 59 1.60 4.03 1.52
C ILE A 59 0.94 3.56 2.83
N PRO A 60 1.69 3.17 3.87
CA PRO A 60 1.14 2.64 5.12
C PRO A 60 0.44 3.70 5.97
N THR A 61 0.57 4.98 5.63
CA THR A 61 -0.08 6.09 6.33
C THR A 61 -1.59 5.99 6.23
N GLY A 62 -2.25 5.52 7.30
CA GLY A 62 -3.69 5.24 7.34
C GLY A 62 -4.03 3.81 7.72
N GLY A 63 -3.11 2.85 7.55
CA GLY A 63 -3.31 1.47 8.00
C GLY A 63 -4.36 0.66 7.22
N ASP A 64 -4.73 1.11 6.01
CA ASP A 64 -5.86 0.53 5.27
C ASP A 64 -5.49 -0.64 4.35
N SER A 65 -4.20 -0.84 4.03
CA SER A 65 -3.76 -1.80 3.00
C SER A 65 -4.16 -3.24 3.34
N MET A 66 -3.82 -3.70 4.54
CA MET A 66 -4.14 -5.06 5.02
C MET A 66 -5.67 -5.26 5.09
N ASN A 67 -6.41 -4.28 5.61
CA ASN A 67 -7.85 -4.37 5.73
C ASN A 67 -8.53 -4.45 4.35
N THR A 68 -8.03 -3.69 3.38
CA THR A 68 -8.50 -3.75 1.99
C THR A 68 -8.21 -5.12 1.38
N ALA A 69 -7.01 -5.66 1.59
CA ALA A 69 -6.63 -6.99 1.11
C ALA A 69 -7.51 -8.12 1.68
N VAL A 70 -7.85 -8.03 2.97
CA VAL A 70 -8.77 -8.96 3.62
C VAL A 70 -10.15 -8.87 2.99
N GLY A 71 -10.69 -7.65 2.84
CA GLY A 71 -12.00 -7.41 2.23
C GLY A 71 -12.11 -7.98 0.80
N ASP A 72 -11.10 -7.72 -0.03
CA ASP A 72 -11.03 -8.25 -1.41
C ASP A 72 -11.02 -9.77 -1.42
N SER A 73 -10.25 -10.39 -0.52
CA SER A 73 -10.12 -11.84 -0.40
C SER A 73 -11.44 -12.50 0.03
N PHE A 74 -12.16 -11.89 0.98
CA PHE A 74 -13.51 -12.33 1.35
C PHE A 74 -14.50 -12.19 0.20
N ALA A 75 -14.42 -11.10 -0.57
CA ALA A 75 -15.32 -10.86 -1.69
C ALA A 75 -15.17 -11.92 -2.78
N ILE A 76 -13.94 -12.25 -3.20
CA ILE A 76 -13.73 -13.33 -4.19
C ILE A 76 -14.00 -14.71 -3.60
N GLY A 77 -13.60 -14.96 -2.34
CA GLY A 77 -13.83 -16.23 -1.66
C GLY A 77 -15.31 -16.60 -1.59
N GLY A 78 -16.17 -15.63 -1.24
CA GLY A 78 -17.62 -15.83 -1.22
C GLY A 78 -18.21 -16.13 -2.62
N LYS A 79 -17.72 -15.45 -3.65
CA LYS A 79 -18.17 -15.69 -5.05
C LYS A 79 -17.74 -17.06 -5.56
N LEU A 80 -16.50 -17.47 -5.25
CA LEU A 80 -16.00 -18.82 -5.59
C LEU A 80 -16.79 -19.90 -4.86
N ALA A 81 -17.09 -19.71 -3.57
CA ALA A 81 -17.93 -20.63 -2.81
C ALA A 81 -19.34 -20.74 -3.41
N ALA A 82 -19.97 -19.62 -3.77
CA ALA A 82 -21.30 -19.63 -4.39
C ALA A 82 -21.31 -20.39 -5.74
N VAL A 83 -20.30 -20.18 -6.60
CA VAL A 83 -20.22 -20.89 -7.89
C VAL A 83 -19.94 -22.38 -7.71
N THR A 84 -19.02 -22.75 -6.82
CA THR A 84 -18.66 -24.16 -6.60
C THR A 84 -19.79 -24.99 -5.99
N HIS A 85 -20.67 -24.36 -5.20
CA HIS A 85 -21.86 -25.00 -4.64
C HIS A 85 -23.12 -24.87 -5.52
N GLY A 86 -23.01 -24.28 -6.72
CA GLY A 86 -24.13 -24.17 -7.67
C GLY A 86 -25.14 -23.04 -7.37
N PHE A 87 -24.87 -22.17 -6.40
CA PHE A 87 -25.69 -21.00 -6.09
C PHE A 87 -25.40 -19.78 -6.98
N GLY A 88 -24.35 -19.85 -7.81
CA GLY A 88 -23.92 -18.76 -8.68
C GLY A 88 -23.37 -19.24 -10.01
N GLY A 89 -23.39 -18.35 -11.00
CA GLY A 89 -22.84 -18.59 -12.34
C GLY A 89 -21.59 -17.78 -12.64
N ARG A 90 -21.10 -17.90 -13.88
CA ARG A 90 -19.92 -17.17 -14.36
C ARG A 90 -20.03 -15.65 -14.17
N THR A 91 -21.21 -15.08 -14.40
CA THR A 91 -21.49 -13.65 -14.20
C THR A 91 -21.21 -13.17 -12.78
N LEU A 92 -21.43 -14.02 -11.77
CA LEU A 92 -21.10 -13.68 -10.37
C LEU A 92 -19.59 -13.52 -10.18
N LEU A 93 -18.78 -14.38 -10.79
CA LEU A 93 -17.32 -14.24 -10.76
C LEU A 93 -16.84 -13.03 -11.56
N ASP A 94 -17.43 -12.78 -12.73
CA ASP A 94 -17.07 -11.63 -13.56
C ASP A 94 -17.36 -10.30 -12.83
N SER A 95 -18.36 -10.27 -11.94
CA SER A 95 -18.65 -9.10 -11.11
C SER A 95 -17.52 -8.72 -10.13
N TYR A 96 -16.56 -9.62 -9.87
CA TYR A 96 -15.40 -9.31 -9.02
C TYR A 96 -14.50 -8.26 -9.65
N GLU A 97 -14.47 -8.11 -10.98
CA GLU A 97 -13.64 -7.10 -11.66
C GLU A 97 -13.91 -5.66 -11.16
N TYR A 98 -15.15 -5.36 -10.77
CA TYR A 98 -15.60 -4.00 -10.49
C TYR A 98 -15.71 -3.66 -9.00
N GLY A 99 -15.78 -4.65 -8.13
CA GLY A 99 -16.00 -4.46 -6.68
C GLY A 99 -14.81 -3.86 -5.93
N PRO A 100 -13.58 -4.44 -6.05
CA PRO A 100 -12.40 -4.01 -5.30
C PRO A 100 -11.88 -2.61 -5.64
N ARG A 101 -11.89 -2.26 -6.94
CA ARG A 101 -11.18 -1.08 -7.46
C ARG A 101 -11.56 0.25 -6.78
N PRO A 102 -12.86 0.58 -6.59
CA PRO A 102 -13.23 1.85 -5.96
C PRO A 102 -12.70 2.00 -4.53
N VAL A 103 -12.68 0.91 -3.76
CA VAL A 103 -12.19 0.89 -2.38
C VAL A 103 -10.68 1.08 -2.35
N ALA A 104 -9.95 0.31 -3.16
CA ALA A 104 -8.48 0.43 -3.28
C ALA A 104 -8.07 1.85 -3.70
N VAL A 105 -8.71 2.42 -4.72
CA VAL A 105 -8.42 3.79 -5.18
C VAL A 105 -8.67 4.82 -4.09
N ARG A 106 -9.78 4.71 -3.36
CA ARG A 106 -10.11 5.62 -2.25
C ARG A 106 -9.03 5.55 -1.16
N ASN A 107 -8.64 4.35 -0.76
CA ASN A 107 -7.69 4.14 0.33
C ASN A 107 -6.28 4.59 -0.06
N ILE A 108 -5.84 4.32 -1.29
CA ILE A 108 -4.57 4.84 -1.83
C ILE A 108 -4.55 6.37 -1.82
N LYS A 109 -5.62 7.02 -2.31
CA LYS A 109 -5.73 8.48 -2.33
C LYS A 109 -5.66 9.06 -0.92
N ARG A 110 -6.42 8.49 0.02
CA ARG A 110 -6.43 8.94 1.43
C ARG A 110 -5.06 8.75 2.07
N SER A 111 -4.41 7.63 1.80
CA SER A 111 -3.06 7.34 2.30
C SER A 111 -2.04 8.37 1.80
N GLY A 112 -2.16 8.77 0.52
CA GLY A 112 -1.35 9.85 -0.06
C GLY A 112 -1.55 11.21 0.62
N VAL A 113 -2.80 11.57 0.96
CA VAL A 113 -3.10 12.80 1.71
C VAL A 113 -2.52 12.73 3.13
N HIS A 114 -2.67 11.61 3.84
CA HIS A 114 -2.07 11.47 5.17
C HIS A 114 -0.54 11.59 5.10
N PHE A 115 0.09 10.97 4.10
CA PHE A 115 1.52 11.08 3.88
C PHE A 115 1.97 12.52 3.60
N SER A 116 1.21 13.28 2.81
CA SER A 116 1.56 14.68 2.52
C SER A 116 1.53 15.56 3.76
N VAL A 117 0.60 15.34 4.69
CA VAL A 117 0.55 16.05 5.98
C VAL A 117 1.79 15.72 6.83
N HIS A 118 2.17 14.44 6.94
CA HIS A 118 3.39 14.06 7.64
C HIS A 118 4.64 14.70 7.02
N ARG A 119 4.67 14.82 5.69
CA ARG A 119 5.76 15.50 4.96
C ARG A 119 5.82 16.99 5.25
N GLN A 120 4.68 17.69 5.23
CA GLN A 120 4.61 19.11 5.55
C GLN A 120 5.05 19.40 6.99
N TYR A 121 4.64 18.57 7.95
CA TYR A 121 5.08 18.70 9.34
C TYR A 121 6.61 18.68 9.47
N ILE A 122 7.30 17.79 8.75
CA ILE A 122 8.77 17.70 8.77
C ILE A 122 9.42 19.01 8.29
N GLU A 123 8.78 19.74 7.37
CA GLU A 123 9.30 21.03 6.86
C GLU A 123 9.22 22.15 7.90
N TRP A 124 8.28 22.07 8.84
CA TRP A 124 8.11 23.06 9.91
C TRP A 124 9.10 22.86 11.07
N ILE A 125 9.86 21.77 11.06
CA ILE A 125 10.85 21.48 12.10
C ILE A 125 12.13 22.29 11.82
N PRO A 126 12.52 23.23 12.69
CA PRO A 126 13.66 24.13 12.44
C PRO A 126 15.00 23.40 12.36
N ASN A 127 15.11 22.22 12.99
CA ASN A 127 16.29 21.35 12.95
C ASN A 127 15.97 20.04 12.21
N LYS A 128 15.92 20.08 10.88
CA LYS A 128 15.62 18.90 10.03
C LYS A 128 16.54 17.72 10.41
N VAL A 129 15.96 16.58 10.78
CA VAL A 129 16.70 15.33 10.97
C VAL A 129 17.37 14.98 9.63
N LYS A 130 18.70 14.90 9.62
CA LYS A 130 19.54 14.87 8.39
C LYS A 130 19.34 13.64 7.48
N HIS A 131 18.52 12.66 7.86
CA HIS A 131 18.48 11.34 7.24
C HIS A 131 17.19 10.99 6.48
N TYR A 132 16.23 11.91 6.39
CA TYR A 132 15.03 11.71 5.56
C TYR A 132 15.32 12.17 4.12
N ASP A 133 16.00 11.33 3.32
CA ASP A 133 16.27 11.65 1.92
C ASP A 133 15.01 11.54 1.05
N ALA A 134 14.31 12.67 0.97
CA ALA A 134 13.14 12.89 0.14
C ALA A 134 13.36 12.59 -1.36
N LYS A 135 14.62 12.62 -1.84
CA LYS A 135 14.93 12.42 -3.26
C LYS A 135 14.78 10.95 -3.69
N SER A 136 14.90 10.00 -2.77
CA SER A 136 14.71 8.56 -3.05
C SER A 136 13.25 8.16 -3.28
N ILE A 137 12.29 8.99 -2.84
CA ILE A 137 10.84 8.70 -2.92
C ILE A 137 10.16 9.53 -4.03
N ASN A 138 10.72 10.70 -4.37
CA ASN A 138 10.18 11.56 -5.43
C ASN A 138 10.24 10.93 -6.84
N SER A 139 10.97 9.83 -7.06
CA SER A 139 10.89 9.11 -8.34
C SER A 139 9.61 8.28 -8.46
N SER A 140 8.97 7.87 -7.34
CA SER A 140 7.75 7.06 -7.31
C SER A 140 6.48 7.89 -7.08
N ALA A 141 6.56 9.03 -6.40
CA ALA A 141 5.41 9.93 -6.19
C ALA A 141 5.02 10.74 -7.45
N ASN A 142 5.96 10.96 -8.38
CA ASN A 142 5.72 11.61 -9.68
C ASN A 142 5.65 10.61 -10.85
N THR A 143 5.62 9.30 -10.59
CA THR A 143 5.37 8.36 -11.68
C THR A 143 3.89 8.47 -12.07
N PRO A 144 3.53 8.86 -13.30
CA PRO A 144 2.15 8.71 -13.75
C PRO A 144 1.74 7.25 -13.55
N VAL A 145 0.49 7.03 -13.13
CA VAL A 145 -0.09 5.68 -13.05
C VAL A 145 0.20 4.98 -14.38
N ARG A 146 1.16 4.05 -14.37
CA ARG A 146 1.63 3.39 -15.59
C ARG A 146 0.57 2.38 -16.00
N THR A 147 -0.44 2.83 -16.75
CA THR A 147 -1.32 1.93 -17.49
C THR A 147 -0.45 1.24 -18.53
N LYS A 148 -0.30 -0.08 -18.44
CA LYS A 148 0.37 -0.82 -19.50
C LYS A 148 -0.64 -0.93 -20.63
N ASN A 149 -0.56 -0.01 -21.59
CA ASN A 149 -1.26 -0.12 -22.86
C ASN A 149 -0.75 -1.37 -23.59
N THR A 150 -1.45 -2.49 -23.43
CA THR A 150 -1.25 -3.68 -24.26
C THR A 150 -2.09 -3.54 -25.52
N ALA A 151 -1.55 -2.85 -26.52
CA ALA A 151 -2.01 -2.93 -27.92
C ALA A 151 -0.96 -2.33 -28.89
N SER A 152 -0.10 -3.19 -29.45
CA SER A 152 0.01 -3.40 -30.91
C SER A 152 1.33 -4.11 -31.24
N LYS A 153 1.22 -5.41 -31.55
CA LYS A 153 1.59 -6.02 -32.84
C LYS A 153 1.16 -7.48 -32.79
#